data_AF-A0A936JTJ4-F1
#
_entry.id   AF-A0A936JTJ4-F1
#
_cell.length_a   1.000
_cell.length_b   1.000
_cell.length_c   1.000
_cell.angle_alpha   90.00
_cell.angle_beta   90.00
_cell.angle_gamma   90.00
#
_symmetry.space_group_name_H-M   'P 1'
#
loop_
_entity.id
_entity.type
_entity.pdbx_description
1 polymer ?
#
loop_
_entity_poly.entity_id
_entity_poly.type
_entity_poly.pdbx_seq_one_letter_code
_entity_poly.pdbx_strand_id
1 'polypeptide(L)' 'MPYVLPALPAGFDELPVDQQVDYVQLLWDRIAAQGDRVEVPTWHREVLDERLAKLQTDSDSGQPWEEFESELRAELAHRR' A
#
# COMPACT_ATOMS: atom_id res chain seq x y z
N MET A 1 12.65 -25.35 -1.67
CA MET A 1 13.25 -25.07 -3.00
C MET A 1 13.55 -23.59 -3.05
N PRO A 2 14.78 -23.14 -3.36
CA PRO A 2 15.03 -21.72 -3.60
C PRO A 2 14.21 -21.30 -4.82
N TYR A 3 13.31 -20.34 -4.63
CA TYR A 3 12.52 -19.77 -5.71
C TYR A 3 13.44 -18.86 -6.52
N VAL A 4 13.76 -19.28 -7.75
CA VAL A 4 14.57 -18.46 -8.67
C VAL A 4 13.61 -17.58 -9.44
N LEU A 5 13.69 -16.27 -9.22
CA LEU A 5 12.93 -15.31 -10.01
C LEU A 5 13.46 -15.31 -11.46
N PRO A 6 12.58 -15.20 -12.46
CA PRO A 6 13.02 -14.98 -13.82
C PRO A 6 13.82 -13.67 -13.91
N ALA A 7 14.77 -13.61 -14.84
CA ALA A 7 15.45 -12.37 -15.16
C ALA A 7 14.43 -11.30 -15.58
N LEU A 8 14.75 -10.04 -15.30
CA LEU A 8 13.95 -8.91 -15.78
C LEU A 8 13.81 -8.97 -17.31
N PRO A 9 12.71 -8.46 -17.87
CA PRO A 9 12.55 -8.37 -19.31
C PRO A 9 13.75 -7.65 -19.93
N ALA A 10 14.24 -8.16 -21.06
CA ALA A 10 15.30 -7.51 -21.81
C ALA A 10 14.91 -6.07 -22.16
N GLY A 11 15.81 -5.11 -21.99
CA GLY A 11 15.54 -3.70 -22.23
C GLY A 11 15.15 -2.91 -20.98
N PHE A 12 14.87 -3.56 -19.84
CA PHE A 12 14.41 -2.86 -18.63
C PHE A 12 15.50 -1.97 -18.01
N ASP A 13 16.73 -2.48 -17.89
CA ASP A 13 17.83 -1.74 -17.26
C ASP A 13 18.32 -0.57 -18.14
N GLU A 14 18.03 -0.61 -19.45
CA GLU A 14 18.32 0.45 -20.40
C GLU A 14 17.29 1.59 -20.38
N LEU A 15 16.14 1.40 -19.71
CA LEU A 15 15.13 2.45 -19.56
C LEU A 15 15.63 3.57 -18.63
N PRO A 16 15.29 4.84 -18.93
CA PRO A 16 15.34 5.91 -17.94
C PRO A 16 14.59 5.54 -16.66
N VAL A 17 15.05 6.04 -15.50
CA VAL A 17 14.50 5.66 -14.18
C VAL A 17 12.99 5.95 -14.06
N ASP A 18 12.52 7.07 -14.61
CA ASP A 18 11.10 7.41 -14.67
C ASP A 18 10.30 6.33 -15.42
N GLN A 19 10.81 5.84 -16.55
CA GLN A 19 10.17 4.77 -17.32
C GLN A 19 10.26 3.40 -16.63
N GLN A 20 11.32 3.12 -15.87
CA GLN A 20 11.38 1.93 -15.02
C GLN A 20 10.29 1.95 -13.96
N VAL A 21 10.09 3.10 -13.31
CA VAL A 21 9.02 3.29 -12.32
C VAL A 21 7.64 3.08 -12.95
N ASP A 22 7.39 3.70 -14.11
CA ASP A 22 6.13 3.52 -14.84
C ASP A 22 5.90 2.04 -15.22
N TYR A 23 6.95 1.35 -15.66
CA TYR A 23 6.88 -0.07 -16.00
C TYR A 23 6.53 -0.93 -14.78
N VAL A 24 7.16 -0.67 -13.63
CA VAL A 24 6.84 -1.36 -12.37
C VAL A 24 5.40 -1.07 -11.95
N GLN A 25 4.92 0.17 -12.11
CA GLN A 25 3.54 0.52 -11.81
C GLN A 25 2.55 -0.26 -12.69
N LEU A 26 2.80 -0.38 -14.00
CA LEU A 26 1.97 -1.18 -14.91
C LEU A 26 1.91 -2.66 -14.50
N LEU A 27 3.05 -3.22 -14.08
CA LEU A 27 3.09 -4.58 -13.54
C LEU A 27 2.28 -4.70 -12.25
N TRP A 28 2.42 -3.72 -11.37
CA TRP A 28 1.70 -3.67 -10.11
C TRP A 28 0.18 -3.59 -10.33
N ASP A 29 -0.28 -2.72 -11.23
CA ASP A 29 -1.70 -2.60 -11.57
C ASP A 29 -2.28 -3.92 -12.08
N ARG A 30 -1.51 -4.65 -12.90
CA ARG A 30 -1.90 -5.97 -13.40
C ARG A 30 -2.02 -7.00 -12.27
N ILE A 31 -1.11 -6.99 -11.31
CA ILE A 31 -1.14 -7.89 -10.14
C ILE A 31 -2.33 -7.52 -9.25
N ALA A 32 -2.51 -6.23 -8.95
CA ALA A 32 -3.57 -5.71 -8.12
C ALA A 32 -4.97 -5.99 -8.70
N ALA A 33 -5.12 -6.01 -10.03
CA ALA A 33 -6.36 -6.40 -10.71
C ALA A 33 -6.80 -7.85 -10.42
N GLN A 34 -5.91 -8.68 -9.87
CA GLN A 34 -6.21 -10.06 -9.44
C GLN A 34 -6.32 -10.19 -7.92
N GLY A 35 -6.50 -9.09 -7.19
CA GLY A 35 -6.53 -9.05 -5.73
C GLY A 35 -7.50 -10.05 -5.10
N ASP A 36 -8.64 -10.30 -5.74
CA ASP A 36 -9.65 -11.25 -5.26
C ASP A 36 -9.17 -12.71 -5.23
N ARG A 37 -8.05 -13.03 -5.88
CA ARG A 37 -7.42 -14.37 -5.85
C ARG A 37 -6.59 -14.61 -4.60
N VAL A 38 -6.25 -13.55 -3.87
CA VAL A 38 -5.51 -13.65 -2.61
C VAL A 38 -6.54 -13.76 -1.50
N GLU A 39 -6.64 -14.97 -0.92
CA GLU A 39 -7.52 -15.17 0.23
C GLU A 39 -7.07 -14.28 1.39
N VAL A 40 -8.01 -13.50 1.93
CA VAL A 40 -7.80 -12.71 3.13
C VAL A 40 -7.94 -13.64 4.34
N PRO A 41 -6.88 -13.91 5.11
CA PRO A 41 -6.97 -14.77 6.30
C PRO A 41 -8.00 -14.21 7.28
N THR A 42 -8.77 -15.10 7.93
CA THR A 42 -9.84 -14.69 8.86
C THR A 42 -9.32 -13.76 9.96
N TRP A 43 -8.12 -14.03 10.48
CA TRP A 43 -7.52 -13.21 11.54
C TRP A 43 -7.26 -11.75 11.11
N HIS A 44 -7.05 -11.46 9.82
CA HIS A 44 -6.94 -10.07 9.34
C HIS A 44 -8.26 -9.33 9.58
N ARG A 45 -9.39 -9.99 9.33
CA ARG A 45 -10.72 -9.39 9.53
C ARG A 45 -11.01 -9.20 11.01
N GLU A 46 -10.68 -10.19 11.84
CA GLU A 46 -10.84 -10.10 13.29
C GLU A 46 -10.09 -8.89 13.89
N VAL A 47 -8.86 -8.63 13.44
CA VAL A 47 -8.10 -7.45 13.87
C VAL A 47 -8.77 -6.13 13.44
N LEU A 48 -9.35 -6.08 12.24
CA LEU A 48 -10.08 -4.90 11.77
C LEU A 48 -11.35 -4.68 12.58
N ASP A 49 -12.11 -5.74 12.84
CA ASP A 49 -13.33 -5.69 13.65
C ASP A 49 -13.04 -5.23 15.07
N GLU A 50 -11.97 -5.73 15.70
CA GLU A 50 -11.51 -5.29 17.03
C GLU A 50 -11.19 -3.79 17.05
N ARG A 51 -10.44 -3.31 16.06
CA ARG A 51 -10.04 -1.90 15.97
C ARG A 51 -11.23 -0.98 15.71
N LEU A 52 -12.16 -1.39 14.85
CA LEU A 52 -13.37 -0.62 14.56
C LEU A 52 -14.30 -0.58 15.78
N ALA A 53 -14.46 -1.69 16.51
CA ALA A 53 -15.23 -1.72 17.74
C ALA A 53 -14.62 -0.82 18.83
N LYS A 54 -13.28 -0.80 18.92
CA LYS A 54 -12.56 0.11 19.81
C LYS A 54 -12.81 1.58 19.45
N LEU A 55 -12.74 1.94 18.17
CA LEU A 55 -13.04 3.30 17.70
C LEU A 55 -14.46 3.76 18.03
N GLN A 56 -15.44 2.85 17.96
CA GLN A 56 -16.84 3.16 18.32
C GLN A 56 -17.03 3.40 19.81
N THR A 57 -16.23 2.74 20.66
CA THR A 57 -16.37 2.80 22.11
C THR A 57 -15.45 3.86 22.74
N ASP A 58 -14.34 4.17 22.07
CA ASP A 58 -13.31 5.12 22.46
C ASP A 58 -12.91 5.95 21.23
N SER A 59 -13.52 7.12 21.10
CA SER A 59 -13.32 8.01 19.95
C SER A 59 -11.90 8.58 19.86
N ASP A 60 -11.12 8.56 20.95
CA ASP A 60 -9.72 9.00 20.97
C ASP A 60 -8.75 7.92 20.43
N SER A 61 -9.25 6.71 20.14
CA SER A 61 -8.42 5.60 19.65
C SER A 61 -8.11 5.67 18.14
N GLY A 62 -8.65 6.68 17.43
CA GLY A 62 -8.35 6.96 16.05
C GLY A 62 -8.69 8.41 15.68
N GLN A 63 -8.34 8.81 14.46
CA GLN A 63 -8.65 10.12 13.93
C GLN A 63 -9.14 10.00 12.48
N PRO A 64 -10.00 10.91 12.01
CA PRO A 64 -10.40 10.97 10.62
C PRO A 64 -9.16 11.09 9.71
N TRP A 65 -9.21 10.41 8.56
CA TRP A 65 -8.09 10.39 7.63
C TRP A 65 -7.77 11.80 7.11
N GLU A 66 -8.80 12.59 6.83
CA GLU A 66 -8.68 13.94 6.31
C GLU A 66 -7.98 14.89 7.30
N GLU A 67 -8.24 14.72 8.60
CA GLU A 67 -7.58 15.49 9.67
C GLU A 67 -6.10 15.12 9.76
N PHE A 68 -5.79 13.81 9.85
CA PHE A 68 -4.43 13.31 9.86
C PHE A 68 -3.62 13.75 8.63
N GLU A 69 -4.21 13.63 7.44
CA GLU A 69 -3.58 14.00 6.18
C GLU A 69 -3.26 15.51 6.15
N SER A 70 -4.19 16.34 6.60
CA SER A 70 -4.01 17.78 6.69
C SER A 70 -2.85 18.16 7.63
N GLU A 71 -2.81 17.56 8.82
CA GLU A 71 -1.73 17.76 9.80
C GLU A 71 -0.37 17.36 9.24
N LEU A 72 -0.28 16.17 8.63
CA LEU A 72 0.96 15.67 8.03
C LEU A 72 1.44 16.58 6.90
N ARG A 73 0.54 17.06 6.04
CA ARG A 73 0.89 18.00 4.96
C ARG A 73 1.42 19.32 5.52
N ALA A 74 0.81 19.85 6.58
CA ALA A 74 1.28 21.06 7.24
C ALA A 74 2.67 20.88 7.86
N GLU A 75 2.93 19.73 8.51
CA GLU A 75 4.24 19.38 9.07
C GLU A 75 5.32 19.31 7.99
N LEU A 76 5.04 18.63 6.87
CA LEU A 76 5.98 18.51 5.75
C LEU A 76 6.28 19.86 5.09
N ALA A 77 5.32 20.77 5.04
CA ALA A 77 5.52 22.13 4.52
C ALA A 77 6.43 22.97 5.43
N HIS A 78 6.37 22.77 6.75
CA HIS A 78 7.18 23.50 7.74
C HIS A 78 8.64 23.04 7.80
N ARG A 79 8.94 21.84 7.25
CA ARG A 79 10.29 21.27 7.19
C ARG A 79 11.09 21.67 5.95
N ARG A 80 10.49 22.45 5.05
CA ARG A 80 11.09 22.94 3.80
C ARG A 80 11.61 24.37 3.96
#